data_AF-A0A1D7QZ55-F1
#
_entry.id   AF-A0A1D7QZ55-F1
#
_cell.length_a   1.000
_cell.length_b   1.000
_cell.length_c   1.000
_cell.angle_alpha   90.00
_cell.angle_beta   90.00
_cell.angle_gamma   90.00
#
_symmetry.space_group_name_H-M   'P 1'
#
loop_
_entity.id
_entity.type
_entity.pdbx_description
1 polymer ?
#
loop_
_entity_poly.entity_id
_entity_poly.type
_entity_poly.pdbx_seq_one_letter_code
_entity_poly.pdbx_strand_id
1 'polypeptide(L)'
;MNDKMIHLMLGTAVLMLIAMFLDSGILFALAFPVLMFAWMFLGALRQGRIGKGYKFSLVSVLVVWIGGFLTMNLMDTASEPSVYIGGFPAATAIMVYIVWLLPFFLGSYAYGHYFESDCMSEEEFKTFVTDLRKET
;
A
#
# COMPACT_ATOMS: atom_id res chain seq x y z
N MET A 1 -17.72 -11.23 -7.63
CA MET A 1 -16.25 -11.30 -7.50
C MET A 1 -15.64 -10.29 -8.45
N ASN A 2 -14.65 -9.51 -8.01
CA ASN A 2 -14.08 -8.45 -8.86
C ASN A 2 -12.97 -9.04 -9.74
N ASP A 3 -13.36 -9.75 -10.81
CA ASP A 3 -12.46 -10.51 -11.68
C ASP A 3 -11.31 -9.64 -12.20
N LYS A 4 -11.55 -8.34 -12.43
CA LYS A 4 -10.51 -7.39 -12.87
C LYS A 4 -9.33 -7.29 -11.89
N MET A 5 -9.59 -7.30 -10.59
CA MET A 5 -8.53 -7.24 -9.58
C MET A 5 -7.73 -8.55 -9.52
N ILE A 6 -8.40 -9.69 -9.69
CA ILE A 6 -7.74 -11.00 -9.74
C ILE A 6 -6.82 -11.09 -10.97
N HIS A 7 -7.30 -10.64 -12.14
CA HIS A 7 -6.47 -10.57 -13.35
C HIS A 7 -5.28 -9.61 -13.18
N LEU A 8 -5.49 -8.46 -12.52
CA LEU A 8 -4.40 -7.52 -12.21
C LEU A 8 -3.35 -8.16 -11.30
N MET A 9 -3.77 -8.87 -10.25
CA MET A 9 -2.86 -9.59 -9.35
C MET A 9 -2.08 -10.68 -10.09
N LEU A 10 -2.76 -11.50 -10.88
CA LEU A 10 -2.10 -12.53 -11.69
C LEU A 10 -1.10 -11.91 -12.68
N GLY A 11 -1.51 -10.87 -13.42
CA GLY A 11 -0.67 -10.18 -14.38
C GLY A 11 0.57 -9.55 -13.73
N THR A 12 0.40 -8.90 -12.58
CA THR A 12 1.52 -8.27 -11.85
C THR A 12 2.42 -9.29 -11.15
N ALA A 13 1.89 -10.41 -10.67
CA ALA A 13 2.69 -11.52 -10.15
C ALA A 13 3.56 -12.16 -11.25
N VAL A 14 3.00 -12.36 -12.45
CA VAL A 14 3.77 -12.80 -13.63
C VAL A 14 4.83 -11.76 -14.01
N LEU A 15 4.47 -10.47 -13.98
CA LEU A 15 5.43 -9.38 -14.25
C LEU A 15 6.58 -9.37 -13.23
N MET A 16 6.31 -9.64 -11.95
CA MET A 16 7.33 -9.80 -10.91
C MET A 16 8.26 -10.98 -11.20
N LEU A 17 7.71 -12.14 -11.58
CA LEU A 17 8.53 -13.29 -11.95
C LEU A 17 9.45 -12.96 -13.13
N ILE A 18 8.91 -12.33 -14.17
CA ILE A 18 9.71 -11.85 -15.32
C ILE A 18 10.79 -10.88 -14.86
N ALA A 19 10.48 -9.94 -13.97
CA ALA A 19 11.44 -9.00 -13.42
C ALA A 19 12.62 -9.69 -12.74
N MET A 20 12.35 -10.77 -11.99
CA MET A 20 13.39 -11.56 -11.32
C MET A 20 14.26 -12.34 -12.32
N PHE A 21 13.68 -12.92 -13.37
CA PHE A 21 14.45 -13.64 -14.39
C PHE A 21 15.30 -12.71 -15.27
N LEU A 22 14.86 -11.47 -15.48
CA LEU A 22 15.57 -10.46 -16.27
C LEU A 22 16.52 -9.59 -15.43
N ASP A 23 16.61 -9.83 -14.12
CA ASP A 23 17.34 -8.99 -13.16
C ASP A 23 17.00 -7.50 -13.30
N SER A 24 15.72 -7.20 -13.56
CA SER A 24 15.26 -5.84 -13.83
C SER A 24 14.64 -5.23 -12.57
N GLY A 25 15.45 -4.46 -11.86
CA GLY A 25 14.99 -3.75 -10.65
C GLY A 25 13.86 -2.74 -10.91
N ILE A 26 13.80 -2.11 -12.10
CA ILE A 26 12.72 -1.19 -12.48
C ILE A 26 11.38 -1.95 -12.61
N LEU A 27 11.38 -3.07 -13.34
CA LEU A 27 10.18 -3.90 -13.50
C LEU A 27 9.69 -4.40 -12.14
N PHE A 28 10.62 -4.79 -11.26
CA PHE A 28 10.27 -5.21 -9.91
C PHE A 28 9.69 -4.05 -9.07
N ALA A 29 10.32 -2.88 -9.11
CA ALA A 29 9.90 -1.67 -8.41
C ALA A 29 8.48 -1.21 -8.79
N LEU A 30 8.02 -1.52 -10.00
CA LEU A 30 6.66 -1.24 -10.45
C LEU A 30 5.70 -2.39 -10.12
N ALA A 31 6.10 -3.64 -10.40
CA ALA A 31 5.22 -4.79 -10.27
C ALA A 31 4.84 -5.08 -8.82
N PHE A 32 5.80 -5.00 -7.90
CA PHE A 32 5.60 -5.36 -6.50
C PHE A 32 4.57 -4.46 -5.78
N PRO A 33 4.68 -3.12 -5.82
CA PRO A 33 3.68 -2.25 -5.22
C PRO A 33 2.29 -2.47 -5.83
N VAL A 34 2.18 -2.61 -7.14
CA VAL A 34 0.87 -2.80 -7.79
C VAL A 34 0.23 -4.11 -7.35
N LEU A 35 0.99 -5.20 -7.23
CA LEU A 35 0.49 -6.48 -6.72
C LEU A 35 -0.04 -6.35 -5.28
N MET A 36 0.77 -5.77 -4.38
CA MET A 36 0.40 -5.60 -2.98
C MET A 36 -0.83 -4.72 -2.82
N PHE A 37 -0.90 -3.60 -3.55
CA PHE A 37 -2.05 -2.71 -3.47
C PHE A 37 -3.30 -3.31 -4.12
N ALA A 38 -3.18 -4.07 -5.22
CA ALA A 38 -4.31 -4.80 -5.77
C ALA A 38 -4.92 -5.77 -4.75
N TRP A 39 -4.08 -6.45 -3.97
CA TRP A 39 -4.53 -7.31 -2.86
C TRP A 39 -5.20 -6.50 -1.74
N MET A 40 -4.60 -5.38 -1.31
CA MET A 40 -5.19 -4.50 -0.29
C MET A 40 -6.54 -3.93 -0.74
N PHE A 41 -6.68 -3.50 -2.00
CA PHE A 41 -7.95 -3.05 -2.57
C PHE A 41 -9.01 -4.14 -2.58
N LEU A 42 -8.62 -5.40 -2.79
CA LEU A 42 -9.53 -6.55 -2.73
C LEU A 42 -9.99 -6.82 -1.29
N GLY A 43 -9.08 -6.73 -0.32
CA GLY A 43 -9.42 -6.84 1.11
C GLY A 43 -10.31 -5.72 1.63
N ALA A 44 -10.22 -4.53 1.05
CA ALA A 44 -11.03 -3.36 1.40
C ALA A 44 -12.35 -3.26 0.64
N LEU A 45 -12.65 -4.22 -0.25
CA LEU A 45 -13.86 -4.18 -1.07
C LEU A 45 -15.07 -4.58 -0.22
N ARG A 46 -16.00 -3.64 -0.01
CA ARG A 46 -17.24 -3.87 0.73
C ARG A 46 -18.44 -3.64 -0.19
N GLN A 47 -19.30 -4.65 -0.34
CA GLN A 47 -20.47 -4.60 -1.25
C GLN A 47 -20.11 -4.14 -2.69
N GLY A 48 -18.93 -4.51 -3.18
CA GLY A 48 -18.47 -4.14 -4.53
C GLY A 48 -17.94 -2.70 -4.66
N ARG A 49 -17.83 -1.94 -3.57
CA ARG A 49 -17.29 -0.57 -3.55
C ARG A 49 -16.19 -0.45 -2.50
N ILE A 50 -15.38 0.59 -2.66
CA ILE A 50 -14.34 0.97 -1.72
C ILE A 50 -14.68 2.37 -1.27
N GLY A 51 -14.65 2.60 0.04
CA GLY A 51 -14.83 3.92 0.63
C GLY A 51 -13.92 4.96 -0.04
N LYS A 52 -14.44 6.15 -0.31
CA LYS A 52 -13.69 7.16 -1.09
C LYS A 52 -12.41 7.57 -0.37
N GLY A 53 -12.48 7.69 0.95
CA GLY A 53 -11.34 8.05 1.78
C GLY A 53 -10.29 6.94 1.84
N TYR A 54 -10.74 5.70 2.01
CA TYR A 54 -9.85 4.54 1.97
C TYR A 54 -9.17 4.37 0.61
N LYS A 55 -9.91 4.59 -0.49
CA LYS A 55 -9.34 4.60 -1.84
C LYS A 55 -8.26 5.67 -2.00
N PHE A 56 -8.50 6.89 -1.51
CA PHE A 56 -7.51 7.96 -1.57
C PHE A 56 -6.24 7.61 -0.79
N SER A 57 -6.40 7.07 0.42
CA SER A 57 -5.28 6.58 1.22
C SER A 57 -4.44 5.54 0.46
N LEU A 58 -5.08 4.47 -0.02
CA LEU A 58 -4.36 3.41 -0.73
C LEU A 58 -3.62 3.93 -1.97
N VAL A 59 -4.25 4.80 -2.77
CA VAL A 59 -3.59 5.39 -3.94
C VAL A 59 -2.40 6.26 -3.51
N SER A 60 -2.54 7.07 -2.45
CA SER A 60 -1.45 7.91 -1.96
C SER A 60 -0.24 7.08 -1.51
N VAL A 61 -0.48 5.98 -0.79
CA VAL A 61 0.61 5.10 -0.32
C VAL A 61 1.23 4.35 -1.48
N LEU A 62 0.45 3.90 -2.46
CA LEU A 62 0.97 3.28 -3.69
C LEU A 62 1.94 4.21 -4.43
N VAL A 63 1.60 5.50 -4.58
CA VAL A 63 2.46 6.50 -5.22
C VAL A 63 3.77 6.66 -4.45
N VAL A 64 3.71 6.74 -3.11
CA VAL A 64 4.90 6.83 -2.26
C VAL A 64 5.77 5.57 -2.41
N TRP A 65 5.17 4.38 -2.46
CA TRP A 65 5.90 3.13 -2.64
C TRP A 65 6.59 3.05 -4.00
N ILE A 66 5.88 3.34 -5.08
CA ILE A 66 6.46 3.35 -6.42
C ILE A 66 7.61 4.35 -6.49
N GLY A 67 7.40 5.58 -6.00
CA GLY A 67 8.44 6.60 -5.95
C GLY A 67 9.65 6.16 -5.12
N GLY A 68 9.41 5.52 -3.97
CA GLY A 68 10.44 4.95 -3.10
C GLY A 68 11.28 3.89 -3.79
N PHE A 69 10.65 2.85 -4.34
CA PHE A 69 11.35 1.75 -5.00
C PHE A 69 12.11 2.23 -6.25
N LEU A 70 11.52 3.13 -7.04
CA LEU A 70 12.21 3.71 -8.19
C LEU A 70 13.41 4.54 -7.76
N THR A 71 13.26 5.36 -6.71
CA THR A 71 14.38 6.17 -6.18
C THR A 71 15.51 5.26 -5.71
N MET A 72 15.22 4.20 -4.97
CA MET A 72 16.23 3.22 -4.56
C MET A 72 16.93 2.56 -5.75
N ASN A 73 16.18 2.23 -6.80
CA ASN A 73 16.75 1.57 -7.97
C ASN A 73 17.66 2.51 -8.79
N LEU A 74 17.37 3.80 -8.80
CA LEU A 74 18.13 4.83 -9.52
C LEU A 74 19.30 5.39 -8.71
N MET A 75 19.40 5.06 -7.43
CA MET A 75 20.49 5.51 -6.57
C MET A 75 21.79 4.80 -6.92
N ASP A 76 22.84 5.59 -7.11
CA ASP A 76 24.20 5.07 -7.23
C ASP A 76 24.64 4.50 -5.88
N THR A 77 24.76 3.18 -5.83
CA THR A 77 25.24 2.44 -4.65
C THR A 77 26.73 2.12 -4.72
N ALA A 78 27.39 2.43 -5.84
CA ALA A 78 28.82 2.14 -6.06
C ALA A 78 29.73 3.24 -5.53
N SER A 79 29.24 4.48 -5.41
CA SER A 79 30.00 5.59 -4.84
C SER A 79 30.01 5.57 -3.31
N GLU A 80 31.17 5.81 -2.70
CA GLU A 80 31.23 6.03 -1.25
C GLU A 80 30.38 7.26 -0.86
N PRO A 81 29.53 7.15 0.18
CA PRO A 81 28.68 8.26 0.59
C PRO A 81 29.53 9.42 1.13
N SER A 82 29.37 10.60 0.52
CA SER A 82 30.01 11.84 0.99
C SER A 82 29.29 12.47 2.19
N VAL A 83 28.02 12.10 2.40
CA VAL A 83 27.15 12.67 3.46
C VAL A 83 26.38 11.57 4.17
N TYR A 84 26.45 11.60 5.51
CA TYR A 84 25.69 10.74 6.39
C TYR A 84 24.67 11.55 7.18
N ILE A 85 23.43 11.06 7.25
CA ILE A 85 22.32 11.66 7.98
C ILE A 85 21.77 10.58 8.92
N GLY A 86 21.82 10.82 10.24
CA GLY A 86 21.34 9.86 11.23
C GLY A 86 22.09 8.52 11.23
N GLY A 87 23.34 8.49 10.75
CA GLY A 87 24.15 7.28 10.64
C GLY A 87 24.00 6.50 9.33
N PHE A 88 23.13 6.96 8.42
CA PHE A 88 22.93 6.36 7.10
C PHE A 88 23.44 7.27 5.99
N PRO A 89 23.89 6.72 4.85
CA PRO A 89 24.04 7.49 3.61
C PRO A 89 22.77 8.30 3.34
N ALA A 90 22.90 9.54 2.85
CA ALA A 90 21.75 10.43 2.65
C ALA A 90 20.57 9.77 1.91
N ALA A 91 20.89 8.95 0.91
CA ALA A 91 19.97 8.11 0.17
C ALA A 91 19.12 7.18 1.05
N THR A 92 19.79 6.37 1.86
CA THR A 92 19.18 5.43 2.80
C THR A 92 18.41 6.16 3.89
N ALA A 93 18.91 7.31 4.37
CA ALA A 93 18.22 8.13 5.37
C ALA A 93 16.87 8.63 4.87
N ILE A 94 16.78 9.09 3.61
CA ILE A 94 15.50 9.49 2.98
C ILE A 94 14.53 8.30 2.94
N MET A 95 15.02 7.12 2.55
CA MET A 95 14.17 5.93 2.50
C MET A 95 13.62 5.55 3.88
N VAL A 96 14.49 5.44 4.87
CA VAL A 96 14.14 4.99 6.22
C VAL A 96 13.29 6.01 6.96
N TYR A 97 13.66 7.29 6.93
CA TYR A 97 13.01 8.32 7.75
C TYR A 97 11.84 9.01 7.06
N ILE A 98 11.74 8.97 5.73
CA ILE A 98 10.67 9.66 5.00
C ILE A 98 9.77 8.64 4.31
N VAL A 99 10.33 7.89 3.35
CA VAL A 99 9.54 7.03 2.47
C VAL A 99 8.88 5.88 3.22
N TRP A 100 9.54 5.28 4.21
CA TRP A 100 8.98 4.18 5.00
C TRP A 100 7.97 4.66 6.04
N LEU A 101 8.14 5.86 6.59
CA LEU A 101 7.22 6.41 7.57
C LEU A 101 5.97 7.04 6.94
N LEU A 102 6.06 7.57 5.72
CA LEU A 102 4.91 8.15 5.00
C LEU A 102 3.71 7.18 4.89
N PRO A 103 3.87 5.92 4.47
CA PRO A 103 2.83 4.90 4.47
C PRO A 103 2.20 4.68 5.84
N PHE A 104 3.01 4.70 6.90
CA PHE A 104 2.51 4.54 8.27
C PHE A 104 1.60 5.69 8.65
N PHE A 105 2.00 6.93 8.39
CA PHE A 105 1.16 8.10 8.68
C PHE A 105 -0.05 8.18 7.77
N LEU A 106 0.10 8.04 6.45
CA LEU A 106 -1.00 8.12 5.49
C LEU A 106 -2.00 6.97 5.67
N GLY A 107 -1.51 5.76 5.92
CA GLY A 107 -2.33 4.58 6.18
C GLY A 107 -3.06 4.69 7.51
N SER A 108 -2.34 4.96 8.61
CA SER A 108 -2.94 5.01 9.95
C SER A 108 -3.86 6.21 10.13
N TYR A 109 -3.47 7.39 9.62
CA TYR A 109 -4.30 8.59 9.69
C TYR A 109 -5.58 8.42 8.88
N ALA A 110 -5.47 7.98 7.62
CA ALA A 110 -6.65 7.82 6.78
C ALA A 110 -7.52 6.65 7.24
N TYR A 111 -6.92 5.55 7.71
CA TYR A 111 -7.67 4.50 8.38
C TYR A 111 -8.45 5.08 9.55
N GLY A 112 -7.80 5.75 10.52
CA GLY A 112 -8.48 6.32 11.67
C GLY A 112 -9.56 7.34 11.30
N HIS A 113 -9.32 8.17 10.29
CA HIS A 113 -10.27 9.19 9.87
C HIS A 113 -11.49 8.63 9.13
N TYR A 114 -11.30 7.60 8.29
CA TYR A 114 -12.38 7.05 7.47
C TYR A 114 -13.03 5.81 8.08
N PHE A 115 -12.42 5.17 9.08
CA PHE A 115 -12.92 3.93 9.69
C PHE A 115 -14.38 4.05 10.13
N GLU A 116 -14.74 5.10 10.86
CA GLU A 116 -16.12 5.29 11.33
C GLU A 116 -17.12 5.48 10.18
N SER A 117 -16.71 6.13 9.09
CA SER A 117 -17.59 6.43 7.95
C SER A 117 -17.69 5.30 6.93
N ASP A 118 -16.62 4.51 6.75
CA ASP A 118 -16.48 3.54 5.67
C ASP A 118 -16.56 2.07 6.16
N CYS A 119 -16.31 1.76 7.45
CA CYS A 119 -16.25 0.36 7.94
C CYS A 119 -17.54 -0.21 8.52
N MET A 120 -18.42 0.58 9.14
CA MET A 120 -19.71 0.09 9.64
C MET A 120 -20.75 1.22 9.62
N SER A 121 -21.89 1.00 8.97
CA SER A 121 -22.96 2.00 9.04
C SER A 121 -23.57 2.00 10.44
N GLU A 122 -24.18 3.12 10.83
CA GLU A 122 -24.89 3.21 12.11
C GLU A 122 -26.03 2.17 12.21
N GLU A 123 -26.66 1.83 11.08
CA GLU A 123 -27.63 0.74 10.99
C GLU A 123 -27.00 -0.63 11.24
N GLU A 124 -25.89 -0.96 10.58
CA GLU A 124 -25.18 -2.22 10.79
C GLU A 124 -24.71 -2.37 12.24
N PHE A 125 -24.28 -1.27 12.85
CA PHE A 125 -23.92 -1.25 14.27
C PHE A 125 -25.14 -1.50 15.17
N LYS A 126 -26.27 -0.87 14.90
CA LYS A 126 -27.52 -1.11 15.66
C LYS A 126 -28.00 -2.55 15.52
N THR A 127 -27.94 -3.13 14.32
CA THR A 127 -28.28 -4.55 14.10
C THR A 127 -27.35 -5.45 14.91
N PHE A 128 -26.03 -5.23 14.84
CA PHE A 128 -25.05 -5.99 15.59
C PHE A 128 -25.28 -5.94 17.11
N VAL A 129 -25.55 -4.76 17.68
CA VAL A 129 -25.85 -4.60 19.12
C VAL A 129 -27.16 -5.31 19.49
N THR A 130 -28.16 -5.28 18.60
CA THR A 130 -29.44 -5.96 18.83
C THR A 130 -29.28 -7.47 18.85
N ASP A 131 -28.46 -8.03 17.97
CA ASP A 131 -28.20 -9.46 17.91
C ASP A 131 -27.39 -9.94 19.11
N LEU A 132 -26.36 -9.20 19.53
CA LEU A 132 -25.63 -9.47 20.79
C LEU A 132 -26.56 -9.54 22.00
N ARG A 133 -27.53 -8.62 22.10
CA ARG A 133 -28.51 -8.59 23.21
C ARG A 133 -29.52 -9.74 23.19
N LYS A 134 -29.70 -10.43 22.06
CA LYS A 134 -30.58 -11.62 22.00
C LYS A 134 -29.87 -12.89 22.45
N GLU A 135 -28.54 -12.91 22.40
CA GLU A 135 -27.71 -14.04 22.80
C GLU A 135 -27.23 -13.97 24.26
N THR A 136 -27.53 -12.88 24.98
CA THR A 136 -27.27 -12.72 26.43
C THR A 136 -28.56 -12.78 27.24
#